data_AF-A0A835UCH3-F1
#
_entry.id   AF-A0A835UCH3-F1
#
_cell.length_a   1.000
_cell.length_b   1.000
_cell.length_c   1.000
_cell.angle_alpha   90.00
_cell.angle_beta   90.00
_cell.angle_gamma   90.00
#
_symmetry.space_group_name_H-M   'P 1'
#
loop_
_entity.id
_entity.type
_entity.pdbx_description
1 polymer ?
#
loop_
_entity_poly.entity_id
_entity_poly.type
_entity_poly.pdbx_seq_one_letter_code
_entity_poly.pdbx_strand_id
1 'polypeptide(L)'
;MVKESSDSIPNGIGFGGRANHFGLFLSANLDKGHSFACTTFNSPCLSKTNHFVVDVIECWGVISEGSNNGKTGLVEGTVLERFQEDHNMLKMVGLANASE
;
A
#
# COMPACT_ATOMS: atom_id res chain seq x y z
N MET A 1 16.16 16.98 -8.95
CA MET A 1 16.01 15.60 -9.46
C MET A 1 16.39 14.67 -8.32
N VAL A 2 15.41 14.24 -7.53
CA VAL A 2 15.66 13.32 -6.41
C VAL A 2 15.81 11.93 -7.03
N LYS A 3 16.94 11.30 -6.76
CA LYS A 3 17.30 10.00 -7.28
C LYS A 3 16.76 8.98 -6.27
N GLU A 4 15.64 8.35 -6.61
CA GLU A 4 15.09 7.22 -5.84
C GLU A 4 16.11 6.08 -5.88
N SER A 5 16.87 5.90 -4.80
CA SER A 5 17.90 4.88 -4.65
C SER A 5 17.30 3.47 -4.60
N SER A 6 17.99 2.51 -5.20
CA SER A 6 17.55 1.12 -5.41
C SER A 6 17.38 0.26 -4.15
N ASP A 7 17.69 0.78 -2.97
CA ASP A 7 17.82 -0.03 -1.74
C ASP A 7 16.73 0.22 -0.70
N SER A 8 15.82 1.18 -0.92
CA SER A 8 14.65 1.41 -0.06
C SER A 8 13.38 0.92 -0.73
N ILE A 9 12.62 0.07 -0.04
CA ILE A 9 11.23 -0.21 -0.41
C ILE A 9 10.51 1.15 -0.44
N PRO A 10 9.89 1.55 -1.57
CA PRO A 10 9.25 2.85 -1.67
C PRO A 10 8.15 2.95 -0.62
N ASN A 11 8.17 4.03 0.16
CA ASN A 11 7.24 4.25 1.25
C ASN A 11 5.85 4.62 0.70
N GLY A 12 4.99 3.62 0.57
CA GLY A 12 3.68 3.76 -0.04
C GLY A 12 3.10 2.43 -0.51
N ILE A 13 2.07 2.52 -1.34
CA ILE A 13 1.33 1.38 -1.85
C ILE A 13 1.53 1.33 -3.37
N GLY A 14 2.13 0.24 -3.86
CA GLY A 14 2.40 0.02 -5.27
C GLY A 14 1.64 -1.17 -5.84
N PHE A 15 1.11 -1.01 -7.06
CA PHE A 15 0.38 -2.05 -7.79
C PHE A 15 1.01 -2.27 -9.18
N GLY A 16 1.03 -3.54 -9.59
CA GLY A 16 1.35 -3.92 -10.98
C GLY A 16 2.72 -3.47 -11.46
N GLY A 17 3.79 -4.11 -10.99
CA GLY A 17 5.14 -3.80 -11.42
C GLY A 17 6.19 -4.38 -10.49
N ARG A 18 7.37 -3.76 -10.51
CA ARG A 18 8.47 -4.05 -9.56
C ARG A 18 8.76 -2.81 -8.72
N ALA A 19 9.51 -2.96 -7.64
CA ALA A 19 9.99 -1.82 -6.86
C ALA A 19 10.62 -0.76 -7.81
N ASN A 20 10.23 0.50 -7.62
CA ASN A 20 10.60 1.66 -8.44
C ASN A 20 10.01 1.70 -9.88
N HIS A 21 9.09 0.78 -10.21
CA HIS A 21 8.39 0.76 -11.49
C HIS A 21 6.98 0.16 -11.36
N PHE A 22 6.18 0.72 -10.45
CA PHE A 22 4.78 0.35 -10.30
C PHE A 22 3.92 1.04 -11.37
N GLY A 23 2.94 0.31 -11.93
CA GLY A 23 1.96 0.88 -12.85
C GLY A 23 1.03 1.87 -12.17
N LEU A 24 0.80 1.70 -10.87
CA LEU A 24 0.14 2.65 -9.99
C LEU A 24 0.84 2.67 -8.63
N PHE A 25 1.17 3.86 -8.14
CA PHE A 25 1.76 4.05 -6.82
C PHE A 25 1.09 5.21 -6.10
N LEU A 26 0.86 5.03 -4.80
CA LEU A 26 0.45 6.07 -3.86
C LEU A 26 1.51 6.20 -2.78
N SER A 27 1.94 7.42 -2.51
CA SER A 27 2.82 7.69 -1.36
C SER A 27 2.12 7.37 -0.04
N ALA A 28 2.90 7.13 1.02
CA ALA A 28 2.36 6.83 2.36
C ALA A 28 1.47 7.96 2.94
N ASN A 29 1.64 9.19 2.50
CA ASN A 29 0.79 10.32 2.89
C ASN A 29 -0.56 10.35 2.18
N LEU A 30 -0.77 9.46 1.20
CA LEU A 30 -2.00 9.34 0.41
C LEU A 30 -2.42 10.62 -0.34
N ASP A 31 -1.49 11.57 -0.53
CA ASP A 31 -1.74 12.86 -1.18
C ASP A 31 -1.22 12.89 -2.64
N LYS A 32 -0.22 12.07 -2.94
CA LYS A 32 0.47 12.04 -4.24
C LYS A 32 0.67 10.62 -4.72
N GLY A 33 0.66 10.48 -6.04
CA GLY A 33 0.93 9.22 -6.69
C GLY A 33 1.49 9.38 -8.09
N HIS A 34 1.82 8.23 -8.69
CA HIS A 34 2.18 8.15 -10.09
C HIS A 34 1.55 6.94 -10.76
N SER A 35 1.37 7.03 -12.07
CA SER A 35 0.97 5.92 -12.92
C SER A 35 1.83 5.88 -14.18
N PHE A 36 2.23 4.67 -14.54
CA PHE A 36 2.99 4.37 -15.75
C PHE A 36 2.36 3.20 -16.48
N ALA A 37 2.72 3.03 -17.76
CA ALA A 37 2.40 1.79 -18.43
C ALA A 37 3.08 0.61 -17.71
N CYS A 38 2.35 -0.50 -17.52
CA CYS A 38 2.89 -1.66 -16.82
C CYS A 38 2.53 -2.97 -17.52
N THR A 39 3.42 -3.95 -17.43
CA THR A 39 3.27 -5.26 -18.10
C THR A 39 2.42 -6.24 -17.30
N THR A 40 2.39 -6.13 -15.96
CA THR A 40 1.60 -7.04 -15.09
C THR A 40 0.12 -7.06 -15.47
N PHE A 41 -0.44 -5.91 -15.84
CA PHE A 41 -1.83 -5.77 -16.25
C PHE A 41 -1.99 -5.34 -17.71
N ASN A 42 -0.87 -5.16 -18.44
CA ASN A 42 -0.85 -4.58 -19.78
C ASN A 42 -1.66 -3.27 -19.88
N SER A 43 -1.56 -2.44 -18.85
CA SER A 43 -2.32 -1.18 -18.73
C SER A 43 -1.49 0.01 -19.17
N PRO A 44 -2.09 1.05 -19.78
CA PRO A 44 -1.43 2.33 -20.01
C PRO A 44 -1.34 3.16 -18.72
N CYS A 45 -0.78 4.37 -18.80
CA CYS A 45 -0.93 5.36 -17.73
C CYS A 45 -2.42 5.67 -17.49
N LEU A 46 -2.86 5.58 -16.23
CA LEU A 46 -4.27 5.68 -15.85
C LEU A 46 -4.74 7.14 -15.67
N SER A 47 -3.83 8.10 -15.74
CA SER A 47 -4.11 9.52 -15.55
C SER A 47 -3.55 10.33 -16.72
N LYS A 48 -3.96 11.60 -16.82
CA LYS A 48 -3.54 12.48 -17.93
C LYS A 48 -2.02 12.68 -17.98
N THR A 49 -1.35 12.62 -16.83
CA THR A 49 0.09 12.79 -16.66
C THR A 49 0.61 11.72 -15.71
N ASN A 50 1.88 11.32 -15.84
CA ASN A 50 2.41 10.23 -15.01
C ASN A 50 2.39 10.50 -13.50
N HIS A 51 2.31 11.76 -13.06
CA HIS A 51 2.17 12.11 -11.65
C HIS A 51 0.83 12.80 -11.41
N PHE A 52 0.22 12.54 -10.26
CA PHE A 52 -1.06 13.12 -9.88
C PHE A 52 -1.11 13.40 -8.36
N VAL A 53 -2.02 14.31 -8.00
CA VAL A 53 -2.42 14.58 -6.62
C VAL A 53 -3.76 13.91 -6.40
N VAL A 54 -3.93 13.36 -5.20
CA VAL A 54 -5.15 12.67 -4.78
C VAL A 54 -6.05 13.66 -4.05
N ASP A 55 -7.32 13.70 -4.45
CA ASP A 55 -8.35 14.47 -3.76
C ASP A 55 -9.08 13.60 -2.72
N VAL A 56 -9.55 12.42 -3.16
CA VAL A 56 -10.28 11.46 -2.32
C VAL A 56 -9.85 10.03 -2.66
N ILE A 57 -9.73 9.18 -1.64
CA ILE A 57 -9.56 7.72 -1.77
C ILE A 57 -10.72 7.03 -1.06
N GLU A 58 -11.35 6.08 -1.75
CA GLU A 58 -12.38 5.22 -1.18
C GLU A 58 -11.93 3.76 -1.25
N CYS A 59 -12.21 2.99 -0.18
CA CYS A 59 -11.89 1.57 -0.09
C CYS A 59 -13.15 0.79 0.30
N TRP A 60 -13.46 -0.27 -0.44
CA TRP A 60 -14.71 -1.02 -0.31
C TRP A 60 -14.41 -2.48 0.03
N GLY A 61 -14.98 -2.98 1.13
CA GLY A 61 -14.97 -4.41 1.47
C GLY A 61 -16.20 -5.10 0.91
N VAL A 62 -16.03 -6.14 0.09
CA VAL A 62 -17.14 -6.94 -0.43
C VAL A 62 -17.40 -8.12 0.51
N ILE A 63 -18.60 -8.19 1.08
CA ILE A 63 -19.04 -9.31 1.93
C ILE A 63 -20.05 -10.13 1.10
N SER A 64 -19.75 -11.40 0.86
CA SER A 64 -20.67 -12.31 0.15
C SER A 64 -21.67 -12.92 1.13
N GLU A 65 -22.96 -12.68 0.91
CA GLU A 65 -24.05 -13.32 1.64
C GLU A 65 -24.10 -14.81 1.29
N GLY A 66 -23.45 -15.63 2.11
CA GLY A 66 -23.32 -17.06 1.89
C GLY A 66 -22.24 -17.73 2.76
N SER A 67 -21.33 -16.94 3.35
CA SER A 67 -20.36 -17.43 4.33
C SER A 67 -20.85 -17.31 5.79
N ASN A 68 -22.16 -17.44 6.00
CA ASN A 68 -22.80 -17.46 7.33
C ASN A 68 -23.00 -18.88 7.86
N ASN A 69 -22.11 -19.83 7.53
CA ASN A 69 -22.21 -21.19 8.09
C ASN A 69 -20.90 -21.75 8.66
N GLY A 70 -20.10 -20.88 9.27
CA GLY A 70 -19.01 -21.29 10.15
C GLY A 70 -17.80 -20.41 9.97
N LYS A 71 -17.58 -19.54 10.96
CA LYS A 71 -16.27 -18.93 11.28
C LYS A 71 -15.42 -18.70 10.03
N THR A 72 -15.80 -17.72 9.20
CA THR A 72 -14.80 -17.12 8.31
C THR A 72 -13.63 -16.74 9.22
N GLY A 73 -12.43 -17.24 8.94
CA GLY A 73 -11.21 -16.96 9.72
C GLY A 73 -10.78 -15.49 9.68
N LEU A 74 -11.72 -14.57 9.47
CA LEU A 74 -11.60 -13.16 9.76
C LEU A 74 -11.45 -13.07 11.28
N VAL A 75 -10.21 -13.18 11.74
CA VAL A 75 -9.82 -12.81 13.09
C VAL A 75 -10.44 -11.44 13.38
N GLU A 76 -11.00 -11.22 14.57
CA GLU A 76 -11.59 -9.91 14.88
C GLU A 76 -10.50 -8.84 15.05
N GLY A 77 -10.90 -7.57 14.97
CA GLY A 77 -10.00 -6.43 15.18
C GLY A 77 -9.18 -5.99 13.97
N THR A 78 -8.55 -4.82 14.05
CA THR A 78 -7.69 -4.29 12.98
C THR A 78 -6.35 -5.02 12.91
N VAL A 79 -5.63 -4.91 11.78
CA VAL A 79 -4.25 -5.41 11.69
C VAL A 79 -3.37 -4.82 12.80
N LEU A 80 -3.55 -3.53 13.13
CA LEU A 80 -2.79 -2.88 14.19
C LEU A 80 -3.02 -3.51 15.57
N GLU A 81 -4.28 -3.84 15.90
CA GLU A 81 -4.60 -4.53 17.16
C GLU A 81 -3.94 -5.91 17.24
N ARG A 82 -3.98 -6.66 16.14
CA ARG A 82 -3.43 -8.03 16.10
C ARG A 82 -1.91 -8.08 16.21
N PHE A 83 -1.21 -7.05 15.76
CA PHE A 83 0.26 -6.98 15.77
C PHE A 83 0.80 -5.99 16.80
N GLN A 84 -0.01 -5.62 17.81
CA GLN A 84 0.37 -4.61 18.79
C GLN A 84 1.61 -5.01 19.61
N GLU A 85 1.74 -6.28 19.99
CA GLU A 85 2.89 -6.78 20.76
C GLU A 85 4.19 -6.72 19.94
N ASP A 86 4.15 -7.20 18.70
CA ASP A 86 5.30 -7.14 17.78
C ASP A 86 5.71 -5.70 17.49
N HIS A 87 4.74 -4.82 17.26
CA HIS A 87 5.00 -3.39 17.08
C HIS A 87 5.61 -2.74 18.34
N ASN A 88 5.16 -3.13 19.53
CA ASN A 88 5.75 -2.67 20.79
C ASN A 88 7.20 -3.18 20.95
N MET A 89 7.48 -4.43 20.58
CA MET A 89 8.85 -4.96 20.58
C MET A 89 9.74 -4.21 19.59
N LEU A 90 9.26 -3.95 18.38
CA LEU A 90 9.99 -3.15 17.38
C LEU A 90 10.26 -1.72 17.87
N LYS A 91 9.33 -1.13 18.64
CA LYS A 91 9.55 0.17 19.29
C LYS A 91 10.65 0.10 20.35
N MET A 92 10.63 -0.92 21.21
CA MET A 92 11.63 -1.09 22.27
C MET A 92 13.05 -1.31 21.72
N VAL A 93 13.17 -1.95 20.54
CA VAL A 93 14.45 -2.17 19.85
C VAL A 93 14.85 -0.99 18.95
N GLY A 94 14.02 0.06 18.88
CA GLY A 94 14.30 1.27 18.08
C GLY A 94 14.10 1.11 16.57
N LEU A 95 13.54 -0.02 16.13
CA LEU A 95 13.32 -0.33 14.71
C LEU A 95 11.99 0.19 14.17
N ALA A 96 11.04 0.53 15.05
CA ALA A 96 9.72 1.01 14.62
C ALA A 96 9.74 2.38 13.89
N ASN A 97 10.81 3.16 14.06
CA ASN A 97 10.95 4.49 13.45
C ASN A 97 12.08 4.56 12.40
N ALA A 98 12.57 3.42 11.90
CA ALA A 98 13.75 3.36 11.03
C ALA A 98 13.52 3.89 9.60
N SER A 99 12.61 4.84 9.39
CA SER A 99 12.25 5.40 8.10
C SER A 99 12.19 6.93 8.08
N GLU A 100 12.87 7.60 9.00
CA GLU A 100 13.22 9.04 8.86
C GLU A 100 14.40 9.25 7.90
#